data_AF-A0A7S2DIK8-F1
#
_entry.id   AF-A0A7S2DIK8-F1
#
_cell.length_a   1.000
_cell.length_b   1.000
_cell.length_c   1.000
_cell.angle_alpha   90.00
_cell.angle_beta   90.00
_cell.angle_gamma   90.00
#
_symmetry.space_group_name_H-M   'P 1'
#
loop_
_entity.id
_entity.type
_entity.pdbx_description
1 polymer ?
#
loop_
_entity_poly.entity_id
_entity_poly.type
_entity_poly.pdbx_seq_one_letter_code
_entity_poly.pdbx_strand_id
1 'polypeptide(L)'
;HVWKALCLTRCAQLGLHVGEARKGMEGCRSQAVGSLDGTTSEFGGGGGETPPLMLTTTCLRACNLRNRTDPPLGAGYFGNGVFNVWTELPVCELVHMPIRAVALRLRASLHSQASPTPLAQLVRFLHHTQRETSSGRGTAAYIHDPNALTFMISSWGFDWEGVDFEA
;
A
#
# COMPACT_ATOMS: atom_id res chain seq x y z
N HIS A 1 -12.78 0.68 6.06
CA HIS A 1 -12.98 -0.13 7.28
C HIS A 1 -12.03 -1.32 7.34
N VAL A 2 -12.03 -2.22 6.35
CA VAL A 2 -11.25 -3.47 6.38
C VAL A 2 -9.75 -3.26 6.65
N TRP A 3 -9.06 -2.42 5.88
CA TRP A 3 -7.61 -2.19 6.06
C TRP A 3 -7.25 -1.72 7.47
N LYS A 4 -7.99 -0.76 8.02
CA LYS A 4 -7.79 -0.25 9.38
C LYS A 4 -7.98 -1.34 10.43
N ALA A 5 -9.01 -2.17 10.30
CA ALA A 5 -9.27 -3.28 11.22
C ALA A 5 -8.16 -4.33 11.15
N LEU A 6 -7.75 -4.74 9.94
CA LEU A 6 -6.65 -5.69 9.75
C LEU A 6 -5.33 -5.17 10.34
N CYS A 7 -5.04 -3.89 10.14
CA CYS A 7 -3.85 -3.24 10.69
C CYS A 7 -3.85 -3.27 12.22
N LEU A 8 -4.95 -2.89 12.87
CA LEU A 8 -5.07 -2.93 14.33
C LEU A 8 -4.92 -4.36 14.89
N THR A 9 -5.59 -5.33 14.28
CA THR A 9 -5.47 -6.75 14.68
C THR A 9 -4.02 -7.23 14.55
N ARG A 10 -3.34 -6.88 13.47
CA ARG A 10 -1.94 -7.31 13.27
C ARG A 10 -0.99 -6.62 14.24
N CYS A 11 -1.17 -5.33 14.52
CA CYS A 11 -0.41 -4.65 15.55
C CYS A 11 -0.56 -5.34 16.91
N ALA A 12 -1.78 -5.73 17.29
CA ALA A 12 -2.00 -6.47 18.53
C ALA A 12 -1.29 -7.84 18.54
N GLN A 13 -1.32 -8.59 17.43
CA GLN A 13 -0.61 -9.87 17.31
C GLN A 13 0.92 -9.74 17.43
N LEU A 14 1.46 -8.61 17.00
CA LEU A 14 2.89 -8.32 17.06
C LEU A 14 3.32 -7.64 18.37
N GLY A 15 2.40 -7.40 19.31
CA GLY A 15 2.68 -6.67 20.55
C GLY A 15 2.97 -5.18 20.33
N LEU A 16 2.52 -4.60 19.22
CA LEU A 16 2.72 -3.19 18.88
C LEU A 16 1.61 -2.32 19.50
N HIS A 17 1.99 -1.45 20.43
CA HIS A 17 1.08 -0.54 21.11
C HIS A 17 0.80 0.72 20.27
N VAL A 18 -0.30 0.69 19.50
CA VAL A 18 -0.71 1.82 18.63
C VAL A 18 -1.11 3.08 19.43
N GLY A 19 -1.49 2.92 20.70
CA GLY A 19 -1.96 4.01 21.57
C GLY A 19 -0.87 4.97 22.06
N GLU A 20 0.39 4.53 22.15
CA GLU A 20 1.50 5.35 22.68
C GLU A 20 2.07 6.30 21.62
N ALA A 21 1.89 5.99 20.34
CA ALA A 21 2.38 6.79 19.23
C ALA A 21 1.71 8.18 19.09
N ARG A 22 0.60 8.41 19.80
CA ARG A 22 -0.05 9.73 19.84
C ARG A 22 0.82 10.78 20.53
N LYS A 23 1.56 10.41 21.58
CA LYS A 23 2.45 11.33 22.31
C LYS A 23 3.64 11.78 21.45
N GLY A 24 4.16 10.89 20.59
CA GLY A 24 5.26 11.23 19.68
C GLY A 24 4.86 12.16 18.53
N MET A 25 3.63 12.05 18.01
CA MET A 25 3.18 12.91 16.88
C MET A 25 2.83 14.34 17.30
N GLU A 26 2.38 14.58 18.53
CA GLU A 26 2.22 15.94 19.06
C GLU A 26 3.58 16.65 19.18
N GLY A 27 4.66 15.91 19.46
CA GLY A 27 6.04 16.40 19.40
C GLY A 27 6.51 16.74 17.98
N CYS A 28 6.32 15.84 17.01
CA CYS A 28 6.73 16.08 15.62
C CYS A 28 5.94 17.19 14.91
N ARG A 29 4.64 17.38 15.20
CA ARG A 29 3.88 18.52 14.66
C ARG A 29 4.35 19.86 15.21
N SER A 30 4.86 19.88 16.43
CA SER A 30 5.35 21.10 17.09
C SER A 30 6.75 21.53 16.59
N GLN A 31 7.55 20.60 16.05
CA GLN A 31 8.88 20.91 15.49
C GLN A 31 8.85 21.33 14.01
N ALA A 32 7.78 21.07 13.27
CA ALA A 32 7.69 21.42 11.84
C ALA A 32 7.36 22.91 11.56
N VAL A 33 7.25 23.76 12.59
CA VAL A 33 6.86 25.18 12.44
C VAL A 33 7.94 26.15 12.96
N GLY A 34 9.12 25.65 13.38
CA GLY A 34 10.19 26.50 13.92
C GLY A 34 11.55 26.23 13.31
N SER A 35 12.19 27.30 12.83
CA SER A 35 13.63 27.46 12.59
C SER A 35 14.12 27.28 11.15
N LEU A 36 13.99 28.37 10.38
CA LEU A 36 14.96 28.80 9.38
C LEU A 36 15.80 29.91 10.05
N ASP A 37 16.68 29.58 10.97
CA ASP A 37 17.81 30.44 11.34
C ASP A 37 18.94 29.56 11.86
N GLY A 38 20.10 29.69 11.23
CA GLY A 38 21.26 28.87 11.49
C GLY A 38 22.04 29.34 12.71
N THR A 39 22.57 28.39 13.49
CA THR A 39 23.90 28.48 14.08
C THR A 39 24.30 27.10 14.59
N THR A 40 25.41 26.56 14.07
CA THR A 40 26.05 25.35 14.60
C THR A 40 26.63 25.65 15.99
N SER A 41 26.06 25.03 17.02
CA SER A 41 26.60 25.00 18.39
C SER A 41 26.56 23.56 18.90
N GLU A 42 27.69 23.14 19.43
CA GLU A 42 27.97 21.87 20.12
C GLU A 42 27.01 21.65 21.30
N PHE A 43 26.50 20.42 21.46
CA PHE A 43 26.11 19.78 22.73
C PHE A 43 26.00 18.27 22.41
N GLY A 44 26.57 17.35 23.16
CA GLY A 44 26.36 17.14 24.59
C GLY A 44 25.59 15.82 24.73
N GLY A 45 26.17 14.84 25.41
CA GLY A 45 25.59 13.50 25.56
C GLY A 45 24.22 13.53 26.24
N GLY A 46 23.16 13.30 25.48
CA GLY A 46 21.81 13.05 25.95
C GLY A 46 21.42 11.61 25.61
N GLY A 47 20.88 10.88 26.59
CA GLY A 47 20.38 9.52 26.40
C GLY A 47 19.49 9.45 25.18
N GLY A 48 19.94 8.73 24.16
CA GLY A 48 19.25 8.63 22.89
C GLY A 48 17.94 7.86 23.07
N GLU A 49 16.85 8.59 23.31
CA GLU A 49 15.53 8.09 22.98
C GLU A 49 15.54 7.83 21.48
N THR A 50 15.58 6.55 21.11
CA THR A 50 15.45 6.11 19.73
C THR A 50 14.16 6.75 19.19
N PRO A 51 14.22 7.53 18.09
CA PRO A 51 13.02 8.14 17.55
C PRO A 51 12.00 7.03 17.29
N PRO A 52 10.72 7.22 17.66
CA PRO A 52 9.71 6.18 17.49
C PRO A 52 9.69 5.80 16.02
N LEU A 53 10.03 4.53 15.74
CA LEU A 53 9.99 3.99 14.38
C LEU A 53 8.59 4.25 13.83
N MET A 54 8.50 5.12 12.82
CA MET A 54 7.25 5.34 12.11
C MET A 54 6.93 4.08 11.31
N LEU A 55 6.18 3.17 11.94
CA LEU A 55 5.72 1.94 11.32
C LEU A 55 4.79 2.26 10.16
N THR A 56 5.15 1.79 8.97
CA THR A 56 4.34 1.91 7.75
C THR A 56 3.52 0.64 7.55
N THR A 57 2.28 0.81 7.10
CA THR A 57 1.42 -0.29 6.63
C THR A 57 1.10 -0.11 5.16
N THR A 58 0.99 -1.22 4.45
CA THR A 58 0.72 -1.25 3.01
C THR A 58 -0.59 -1.98 2.74
N CYS A 59 -1.52 -1.33 2.02
CA CYS A 59 -2.68 -1.97 1.43
C CYS A 59 -2.40 -2.27 -0.03
N LEU A 60 -2.30 -3.54 -0.38
CA LEU A 60 -2.13 -4.03 -1.74
C LEU A 60 -3.48 -4.53 -2.25
N ARG A 61 -4.00 -3.91 -3.31
CA ARG A 61 -5.33 -4.20 -3.85
C ARG A 61 -5.25 -4.72 -5.27
N ALA A 62 -5.88 -5.87 -5.52
CA ALA A 62 -6.09 -6.39 -6.86
C ALA A 62 -7.00 -5.44 -7.66
N CYS A 63 -6.59 -5.08 -8.87
CA CYS A 63 -7.28 -4.14 -9.73
C CYS A 63 -7.47 -4.74 -11.13
N ASN A 64 -8.69 -4.67 -11.66
CA ASN A 64 -9.02 -5.12 -13.01
C ASN A 64 -8.45 -4.13 -14.03
N LEU A 65 -7.58 -4.61 -14.94
CA LEU A 65 -6.97 -3.82 -16.00
C LEU A 65 -7.73 -3.88 -17.33
N ARG A 66 -8.70 -4.78 -17.50
CA ARG A 66 -9.36 -5.04 -18.81
C ARG A 66 -9.92 -3.77 -19.45
N ASN A 67 -10.54 -2.90 -18.64
CA ASN A 67 -11.13 -1.65 -19.11
C ASN A 67 -10.21 -0.43 -18.94
N ARG A 68 -8.92 -0.65 -18.62
CA ARG A 68 -7.94 0.41 -18.32
C ARG A 68 -6.79 0.46 -19.32
N THR A 69 -6.72 -0.51 -20.23
CA THR A 69 -5.80 -0.47 -21.37
C THR A 69 -6.37 0.41 -22.48
N ASP A 70 -5.50 0.85 -23.39
CA ASP A 70 -5.89 1.59 -24.59
C ASP A 70 -5.28 0.90 -25.83
N PRO A 71 -6.07 0.17 -26.64
CA PRO A 71 -7.51 -0.07 -26.47
C PRO A 71 -7.84 -0.99 -25.27
N PRO A 72 -9.09 -1.00 -24.76
CA PRO A 72 -9.55 -1.97 -23.77
C PRO A 72 -9.36 -3.42 -24.24
N LEU A 73 -9.13 -4.33 -23.30
CA LEU A 73 -9.10 -5.76 -23.59
C LEU A 73 -10.50 -6.22 -24.04
N GLY A 74 -10.54 -7.12 -25.03
CA GLY A 74 -11.80 -7.60 -25.59
C GLY A 74 -12.68 -8.31 -24.55
N ALA A 75 -14.00 -8.29 -24.75
CA ALA A 75 -14.97 -8.88 -23.83
C ALA A 75 -14.74 -10.38 -23.55
N GLY A 76 -14.16 -11.11 -24.51
CA GLY A 76 -13.80 -12.53 -24.37
C GLY A 76 -12.40 -12.79 -23.79
N TYR A 77 -11.70 -11.77 -23.26
CA TYR A 77 -10.36 -11.97 -22.73
C TYR A 77 -10.38 -12.84 -21.46
N PHE A 78 -9.94 -14.09 -21.63
CA PHE A 78 -9.92 -15.13 -20.60
C PHE A 78 -8.60 -15.22 -19.82
N GLY A 79 -7.60 -14.42 -20.19
CA GLY A 79 -6.30 -14.37 -19.48
C GLY A 79 -6.38 -13.61 -18.15
N ASN A 80 -5.24 -13.56 -17.45
CA ASN A 80 -5.12 -12.76 -16.23
C ASN A 80 -5.17 -11.25 -16.56
N GLY A 81 -6.29 -10.62 -16.21
CA GLY A 81 -6.51 -9.18 -16.38
C GLY A 81 -6.43 -8.40 -15.07
N VAL A 82 -5.54 -8.78 -14.16
CA VAL A 82 -5.38 -8.16 -12.83
C VAL A 82 -3.95 -7.65 -12.63
N PHE A 83 -3.83 -6.47 -12.04
CA PHE A 83 -2.58 -5.95 -11.50
C PHE A 83 -2.79 -5.45 -10.07
N ASN A 84 -1.69 -5.20 -9.34
CA ASN A 84 -1.76 -4.75 -7.96
C ASN A 84 -1.55 -3.24 -7.87
N VAL A 85 -2.41 -2.57 -7.11
CA VAL A 85 -2.25 -1.18 -6.68
C VAL A 85 -1.90 -1.19 -5.20
N TRP A 86 -0.85 -0.51 -4.80
CA TRP A 86 -0.48 -0.41 -3.39
C TRP A 86 -0.75 0.99 -2.83
N THR A 87 -1.05 1.08 -1.55
CA THR A 87 -1.15 2.35 -0.82
C THR A 87 -0.45 2.19 0.51
N GLU A 88 0.46 3.10 0.80
CA GLU A 88 1.26 3.09 2.01
C GLU A 88 0.83 4.24 2.91
N LEU A 89 0.70 3.98 4.21
CA LEU A 89 0.44 4.99 5.21
C LEU A 89 1.18 4.62 6.51
N PRO A 90 1.61 5.60 7.31
CA PRO A 90 1.97 5.36 8.69
C PRO A 90 0.79 4.72 9.43
N VAL A 91 1.04 3.69 10.24
CA VAL A 91 0.02 2.99 11.05
C VAL A 91 -0.76 4.00 11.89
N CYS A 92 -0.04 4.92 12.53
CA CYS A 92 -0.62 5.95 13.37
C CYS A 92 -1.55 6.88 12.57
N GLU A 93 -1.17 7.23 11.34
CA GLU A 93 -2.02 8.02 10.45
C GLU A 93 -3.28 7.23 10.08
N LEU A 94 -3.15 5.98 9.61
CA LEU A 94 -4.27 5.13 9.21
C LEU A 94 -5.29 4.93 10.35
N VAL A 95 -4.80 4.70 11.57
CA VAL A 95 -5.66 4.39 12.73
C VAL A 95 -6.45 5.61 13.20
N HIS A 96 -5.96 6.83 12.97
CA HIS A 96 -6.69 8.04 13.34
C HIS A 96 -7.42 8.69 12.15
N MET A 97 -7.09 8.29 10.92
CA MET A 97 -7.71 8.83 9.71
C MET A 97 -9.22 8.50 9.66
N PRO A 98 -10.08 9.49 9.35
CA PRO A 98 -11.49 9.24 9.06
C PRO A 98 -11.64 8.29 7.87
N ILE A 99 -12.65 7.40 7.90
CA ILE A 99 -12.88 6.40 6.85
C ILE A 99 -12.99 7.03 5.46
N ARG A 100 -13.65 8.20 5.35
CA ARG A 100 -13.74 8.96 4.10
C ARG A 100 -12.37 9.34 3.55
N ALA A 101 -11.45 9.80 4.42
CA ALA A 101 -10.10 10.16 4.02
C ALA A 101 -9.29 8.92 3.60
N VAL A 102 -9.45 7.77 4.27
CA VAL A 102 -8.84 6.50 3.85
C VAL A 102 -9.33 6.10 2.45
N ALA A 103 -10.64 6.21 2.20
CA ALA A 103 -11.21 5.91 0.89
C ALA A 103 -10.67 6.84 -0.22
N LEU A 104 -10.52 8.13 0.08
CA LEU A 104 -9.91 9.09 -0.85
C LEU A 104 -8.44 8.76 -1.14
N ARG A 105 -7.66 8.38 -0.13
CA ARG A 105 -6.27 7.91 -0.31
C ARG A 105 -6.20 6.67 -1.22
N LEU A 106 -7.02 5.66 -0.95
CA LEU A 106 -7.10 4.44 -1.76
C LEU A 106 -7.55 4.71 -3.20
N ARG A 107 -8.41 5.73 -3.41
CA ARG A 107 -8.84 6.17 -4.74
C ARG A 107 -7.74 6.96 -5.45
N ALA A 108 -6.99 7.80 -4.74
CA ALA A 108 -5.88 8.55 -5.29
C ALA A 108 -4.77 7.61 -5.80
N SER A 109 -4.37 6.61 -5.00
CA SER A 109 -3.40 5.58 -5.43
C SER A 109 -3.87 4.78 -6.62
N LEU A 110 -5.17 4.48 -6.69
CA LEU A 110 -5.76 3.84 -7.87
C LEU A 110 -5.57 4.69 -9.12
N HIS A 111 -5.93 5.97 -9.07
CA HIS A 111 -5.84 6.82 -10.25
C HIS A 111 -4.40 7.08 -10.68
N SER A 112 -3.49 7.26 -9.72
CA SER A 112 -2.08 7.47 -10.05
C SER A 112 -1.44 6.24 -10.68
N GLN A 113 -1.67 5.04 -10.13
CA GLN A 113 -1.01 3.82 -10.61
C GLN A 113 -1.76 3.11 -11.76
N ALA A 114 -3.08 3.28 -11.84
CA ALA A 114 -3.92 2.64 -12.85
C ALA A 114 -4.19 3.51 -14.08
N SER A 115 -3.43 4.59 -14.25
CA SER A 115 -3.49 5.40 -15.46
C SER A 115 -2.77 4.69 -16.63
N PRO A 116 -3.11 4.96 -17.90
CA PRO A 116 -2.57 4.22 -19.04
C PRO A 116 -1.03 4.24 -19.11
N THR A 117 -0.39 5.36 -18.79
CA THR A 117 1.06 5.51 -18.88
C THR A 117 1.82 4.64 -17.86
N PRO A 118 1.57 4.73 -16.53
CA PRO A 118 2.14 3.81 -15.54
C PRO A 118 1.83 2.34 -15.81
N LEU A 119 0.62 2.03 -16.28
CA LEU A 119 0.26 0.65 -16.62
C LEU A 119 1.11 0.11 -17.78
N ALA A 120 1.28 0.90 -18.84
CA ALA A 120 2.12 0.54 -19.97
C ALA A 120 3.59 0.37 -19.56
N GLN A 121 4.09 1.22 -18.67
CA GLN A 121 5.45 1.10 -18.10
C GLN A 121 5.61 -0.18 -17.28
N LEU A 122 4.63 -0.51 -16.44
CA LEU A 122 4.62 -1.75 -15.65
C LEU A 122 4.65 -2.98 -16.56
N VAL A 123 3.83 -3.01 -17.61
CA VAL A 123 3.81 -4.12 -18.57
C VAL A 123 5.16 -4.28 -19.27
N ARG A 124 5.79 -3.16 -19.69
CA ARG A 124 7.13 -3.19 -20.29
C ARG A 124 8.18 -3.72 -19.32
N PHE A 125 8.15 -3.27 -18.07
CA PHE A 125 9.03 -3.76 -17.02
C PHE A 125 8.86 -5.26 -16.81
N LEU A 126 7.62 -5.73 -16.61
CA LEU A 126 7.33 -7.16 -16.40
C LEU A 126 7.77 -8.01 -17.59
N HIS A 127 7.53 -7.55 -18.81
CA HIS A 127 7.96 -8.24 -20.02
C HIS A 127 9.50 -8.30 -20.12
N HIS A 128 10.19 -7.22 -19.75
CA HIS A 128 11.65 -7.19 -19.69
C HIS A 128 12.19 -8.15 -18.62
N THR A 129 11.67 -8.09 -17.39
CA THR A 129 12.05 -8.98 -16.29
C THR A 129 11.78 -10.45 -16.64
N GLN A 130 10.65 -10.77 -17.26
CA GLN A 130 10.35 -12.14 -17.74
C GLN A 130 11.37 -12.62 -18.77
N ARG A 131 11.78 -11.76 -19.72
CA ARG A 131 12.79 -12.11 -20.72
C ARG A 131 14.19 -12.25 -20.13
N GLU A 132 14.57 -11.44 -19.15
CA GLU A 132 15.87 -11.56 -18.49
C GLU A 132 15.95 -12.78 -17.57
N THR A 133 14.83 -13.17 -16.96
CA THR A 133 14.72 -14.32 -16.07
C THR A 133 14.41 -15.64 -16.78
N SER A 134 14.50 -15.67 -18.12
CA SER A 134 14.34 -16.83 -19.01
C SER A 134 15.27 -18.02 -18.71
N SER A 135 16.16 -17.92 -17.73
CA SER A 135 16.87 -19.06 -17.14
C SER A 135 15.98 -19.94 -16.22
N GLY A 136 14.66 -19.72 -16.22
CA GLY A 136 13.68 -20.60 -15.55
C GLY A 136 13.51 -20.35 -14.05
N ARG A 137 14.09 -19.28 -13.51
CA ARG A 137 14.00 -18.92 -12.07
C ARG A 137 13.29 -17.60 -11.79
N GLY A 138 12.63 -17.01 -12.78
CA GLY A 138 11.85 -15.77 -12.66
C GLY A 138 10.53 -15.92 -11.92
N THR A 139 10.50 -16.63 -10.79
CA THR A 139 9.44 -16.42 -9.81
C THR A 139 9.92 -15.30 -8.92
N ALA A 140 9.20 -14.17 -8.91
CA ALA A 140 9.33 -13.23 -7.80
C ALA A 140 9.00 -14.02 -6.54
N ALA A 141 10.03 -14.52 -5.84
CA ALA A 141 9.85 -15.31 -4.64
C ALA A 141 9.16 -14.38 -3.64
N TYR A 142 7.97 -14.77 -3.20
CA TYR A 142 7.32 -14.05 -2.10
C TYR A 142 8.21 -14.21 -0.87
N ILE A 143 8.91 -13.14 -0.51
CA ILE A 143 9.62 -13.09 0.76
C ILE A 143 8.55 -12.93 1.82
N HIS A 144 8.27 -14.02 2.53
CA HIS A 144 7.37 -13.99 3.67
C HIS A 144 8.06 -13.27 4.83
N ASP A 145 7.53 -12.10 5.19
CA ASP A 145 7.93 -11.38 6.38
C ASP A 145 6.85 -11.56 7.48
N PRO A 146 7.15 -12.30 8.56
CA PRO A 146 6.19 -12.47 9.67
C PRO A 146 5.90 -11.17 10.40
N ASN A 147 6.68 -10.11 10.22
CA ASN A 147 6.45 -8.81 10.86
C ASN A 147 5.79 -7.80 9.91
N ALA A 148 5.44 -8.20 8.68
CA ALA A 148 4.86 -7.30 7.71
C ALA A 148 3.50 -6.77 8.16
N LEU A 149 3.31 -5.46 7.95
CA LEU A 149 2.03 -4.77 8.03
C LEU A 149 1.44 -4.53 6.63
N THR A 150 1.63 -5.51 5.75
CA THR A 150 1.14 -5.52 4.36
C THR A 150 -0.10 -6.40 4.26
N PHE A 151 -1.18 -5.84 3.75
CA PHE A 151 -2.46 -6.51 3.60
C PHE A 151 -2.86 -6.59 2.14
N MET A 152 -3.09 -7.80 1.66
CA MET A 152 -3.51 -8.06 0.29
C MET A 152 -5.03 -8.22 0.24
N ILE A 153 -5.71 -7.39 -0.55
CA ILE A 153 -7.17 -7.35 -0.65
C ILE A 153 -7.56 -7.58 -2.11
N SER A 154 -8.38 -8.60 -2.35
CA SER A 154 -8.99 -8.88 -3.64
C SER A 154 -10.51 -8.82 -3.51
N SER A 155 -11.16 -8.05 -4.40
CA SER A 155 -12.61 -7.87 -4.40
C SER A 155 -13.19 -8.50 -5.65
N TRP A 156 -14.11 -9.44 -5.46
CA TRP A 156 -14.76 -10.16 -6.56
C TRP A 156 -16.16 -9.57 -6.74
N GLY A 157 -16.23 -8.47 -7.49
CA GLY A 157 -17.50 -7.82 -7.86
C GLY A 157 -18.20 -8.52 -9.03
N PHE A 158 -18.11 -9.85 -9.11
CA PHE A 158 -18.77 -10.65 -10.12
C PHE A 158 -20.20 -10.91 -9.68
N ASP A 159 -21.15 -10.77 -10.61
CA ASP A 159 -22.56 -11.06 -10.36
C ASP A 159 -22.78 -12.58 -10.39
N TRP A 160 -22.49 -13.21 -9.25
CA TRP A 160 -22.70 -14.65 -9.07
C TRP A 160 -24.17 -15.03 -9.08
N GLU A 161 -25.06 -14.11 -8.74
CA GLU A 161 -26.50 -14.36 -8.63
C GLU A 161 -27.17 -14.40 -10.02
N GLY A 162 -26.61 -13.66 -10.99
CA GLY A 162 -27.06 -13.68 -12.38
C GLY A 162 -26.58 -14.85 -13.24
N VAL A 163 -25.82 -15.81 -12.68
CA VAL A 163 -25.34 -16.97 -13.44
C VAL A 163 -26.43 -18.04 -13.50
N ASP A 164 -26.92 -18.30 -14.71
CA ASP A 164 -27.81 -19.41 -15.01
C ASP A 164 -27.09 -20.43 -15.90
N PHE A 165 -26.95 -21.66 -15.40
CA PHE A 165 -26.31 -22.76 -16.12
C PHE A 165 -27.29 -23.54 -17.01
N GLU A 166 -28.58 -23.22 -16.96
CA GLU A 166 -29.66 -23.86 -17.71
C GLU A 166 -30.32 -22.92 -18.74
N ALA A 167 -29.83 -21.68 -18.86
CA ALA A 167 -30.33 -20.66 -19.80
C ALA A 167 -30.13 -21.01 -21.29
#